data_AF-A0A353NLF9-F1
#
_entry.id   AF-A0A353NLF9-F1
#
_cell.length_a   1.000
_cell.length_b   1.000
_cell.length_c   1.000
_cell.angle_alpha   90.00
_cell.angle_beta   90.00
_cell.angle_gamma   90.00
#
_symmetry.space_group_name_H-M   'P 1'
#
loop_
_entity.id
_entity.type
_entity.pdbx_description
1 polymer ?
#
loop_
_entity_poly.entity_id
_entity_poly.type
_entity_poly.pdbx_seq_one_letter_code
_entity_poly.pdbx_strand_id
1 'polypeptide(L)'
;MDAVREGDSFTYARPGRIIFGEGPQQGDSNRVARLREALSRAAIPHEVPANMMRVMWWKFMINVGINQASAVLGAPYGVFHHSADAQALMLQLMREVIALAEKLAVDLSEKDIDEWLAVLATLAPEGKTSMLQDVEARTFLPGRA
;
A
#
# COMPACT_ATOMS: atom_id res chain seq x y z
N MET A 1 8.13 2.07 -1.54
CA MET A 1 8.77 1.10 -2.44
C MET A 1 8.08 1.23 -3.77
N ASP A 2 8.87 1.33 -4.83
CA ASP A 2 8.45 1.56 -6.22
C ASP A 2 9.00 0.44 -7.12
N ALA A 3 9.00 -0.79 -6.59
CA ALA A 3 9.56 -1.92 -7.30
C ALA A 3 8.67 -2.33 -8.47
N VAL A 4 9.29 -2.50 -9.64
CA VAL A 4 8.67 -3.04 -10.86
C VAL A 4 9.34 -4.38 -11.17
N ARG A 5 8.54 -5.35 -11.60
CA ARG A 5 9.01 -6.66 -12.03
C ARG A 5 8.86 -6.81 -13.55
N GLU A 6 9.95 -7.11 -14.23
CA GLU A 6 9.97 -7.47 -15.65
C GLU A 6 10.63 -8.84 -15.80
N GLY A 7 9.84 -9.88 -16.06
CA GLY A 7 10.32 -11.28 -16.09
C GLY A 7 10.89 -11.73 -14.73
N ASP A 8 12.19 -12.05 -14.71
CA ASP A 8 12.94 -12.44 -13.50
C ASP A 8 13.76 -11.27 -12.90
N SER A 9 13.61 -10.06 -13.44
CA SER A 9 14.30 -8.86 -12.98
C SER A 9 13.40 -7.97 -12.12
N PHE A 10 14.01 -7.31 -11.13
CA PHE A 10 13.35 -6.32 -10.27
C PHE A 10 14.14 -5.01 -10.30
N THR A 11 13.44 -3.90 -10.54
CA THR A 11 14.01 -2.54 -10.50
C THR A 11 13.29 -1.72 -9.44
N TYR A 12 14.00 -0.98 -8.61
CA TYR A 12 13.43 -0.05 -7.62
C TYR A 12 14.35 1.14 -7.44
N ALA A 13 13.80 2.35 -7.27
CA ALA A 13 14.60 3.53 -6.95
C ALA A 13 14.65 3.78 -5.43
N ARG A 14 13.66 3.30 -4.67
CA ARG A 14 13.60 3.44 -3.21
C ARG A 14 13.45 2.08 -2.53
N PRO A 15 14.46 1.61 -1.77
CA PRO A 15 14.36 0.35 -1.06
C PRO A 15 13.14 0.36 -0.13
N GLY A 16 12.41 -0.75 -0.13
CA GLY A 16 11.33 -0.98 0.83
C GLY A 16 11.87 -1.19 2.23
N ARG A 17 11.00 -0.99 3.23
CA ARG A 17 11.24 -1.44 4.61
C ARG A 17 10.15 -2.42 5.02
N ILE A 18 10.51 -3.39 5.84
CA ILE A 18 9.55 -4.32 6.44
C ILE A 18 9.04 -3.70 7.73
N ILE A 19 7.74 -3.41 7.80
CA ILE A 19 7.10 -2.94 9.03
C ILE A 19 6.34 -4.12 9.65
N PHE A 20 6.68 -4.47 10.89
CA PHE A 20 6.10 -5.62 11.57
C PHE A 20 6.00 -5.37 13.07
N GLY A 21 5.04 -6.00 13.74
CA GLY A 21 4.81 -5.85 15.17
C GLY A 21 3.86 -6.90 15.68
N GLU A 22 3.46 -6.79 16.95
CA GLU A 22 2.52 -7.73 17.54
C GLU A 22 1.12 -7.60 16.92
N GLY A 23 0.49 -8.75 16.72
CA GLY A 23 -0.92 -8.82 16.33
C GLY A 23 -1.85 -8.63 17.52
N PRO A 24 -3.18 -8.62 17.28
CA PRO A 24 -4.17 -8.48 18.35
C PRO A 24 -4.21 -9.68 19.30
N GLN A 25 -3.67 -10.83 18.87
CA GLN A 25 -3.55 -12.03 19.69
C GLN A 25 -2.19 -12.01 20.40
N GLN A 26 -2.21 -12.18 21.72
CA GLN A 26 -0.99 -12.34 22.50
C GLN A 26 -0.28 -13.62 22.08
N GLY A 27 0.91 -13.47 21.51
CA GLY A 27 1.80 -14.56 21.15
C GLY A 27 3.00 -14.65 22.09
N ASP A 28 3.99 -15.45 21.68
CA ASP A 28 5.32 -15.44 22.29
C ASP A 28 5.89 -14.01 22.29
N SER A 29 6.06 -13.44 23.49
CA SER A 29 6.51 -12.05 23.72
C SER A 29 7.89 -11.73 23.14
N ASN A 30 8.67 -12.75 22.77
CA ASN A 30 10.00 -12.58 22.18
C ASN A 30 10.01 -12.69 20.66
N ARG A 31 8.91 -13.03 20.00
CA ARG A 31 8.89 -13.28 18.55
C ARG A 31 9.26 -12.04 17.73
N VAL A 32 8.72 -10.88 18.07
CA VAL A 32 9.07 -9.60 17.42
C VAL A 32 10.54 -9.25 17.65
N ALA A 33 11.06 -9.47 18.86
CA ALA A 33 12.47 -9.21 19.17
C ALA A 33 13.42 -10.09 18.34
N ARG A 34 13.13 -11.39 18.20
CA ARG A 34 13.93 -12.31 17.38
C ARG A 34 13.86 -11.97 15.89
N LEU A 35 12.69 -11.58 15.38
CA LEU A 35 12.55 -11.16 13.99
C LEU A 35 13.33 -9.87 13.71
N ARG A 36 13.26 -8.89 14.62
CA ARG A 36 14.06 -7.66 14.57
C ARG A 36 15.55 -7.98 14.48
N GLU A 37 16.05 -8.84 15.37
CA GLU A 37 17.46 -9.22 15.38
C GLU A 37 17.87 -9.91 14.08
N ALA A 38 17.05 -10.82 13.55
CA ALA A 38 17.31 -11.51 12.29
C ALA A 38 17.41 -10.52 11.10
N LEU A 39 16.45 -9.58 10.99
CA LEU A 39 16.45 -8.57 9.94
C LEU A 39 17.63 -7.59 10.09
N SER A 40 17.99 -7.22 11.33
CA SER A 40 19.18 -6.40 11.61
C SER A 40 20.47 -7.09 11.14
N ARG A 41 20.67 -8.38 11.47
CA ARG A 41 21.87 -9.13 11.02
C ARG A 41 21.95 -9.27 9.50
N ALA A 42 20.80 -9.31 8.83
CA ALA A 42 20.71 -9.37 7.37
C ALA A 42 20.81 -7.98 6.69
N ALA A 43 20.96 -6.90 7.45
CA ALA A 43 20.93 -5.52 6.96
C ALA A 43 19.66 -5.17 6.15
N ILE A 44 18.52 -5.80 6.46
CA ILE A 44 17.23 -5.55 5.81
C ILE A 44 16.56 -4.37 6.53
N PRO A 45 16.23 -3.25 5.84
CA PRO A 45 15.53 -2.13 6.45
C PRO A 45 14.20 -2.57 7.05
N HIS A 46 13.97 -2.23 8.31
CA HIS A 46 12.76 -2.62 9.02
C HIS A 46 12.39 -1.65 10.14
N GLU A 47 11.15 -1.76 10.60
CA GLU A 47 10.57 -0.93 11.63
C GLU A 47 9.61 -1.76 12.49
N VAL A 48 9.68 -1.58 13.81
CA VAL A 48 8.68 -2.12 14.75
C VAL A 48 7.87 -0.95 15.29
N PRO A 49 6.63 -0.73 14.80
CA PRO A 49 5.82 0.40 15.22
C PRO A 49 5.24 0.15 16.62
N ALA A 50 4.96 1.21 17.34
CA ALA A 50 4.26 1.12 18.63
C ALA A 50 2.83 0.57 18.50
N ASN A 51 2.18 0.80 17.35
CA ASN A 51 0.84 0.31 17.07
C ASN A 51 0.78 -0.32 15.66
N MET A 52 0.94 -1.64 15.59
CA MET A 52 0.91 -2.38 14.32
C MET A 52 -0.47 -2.36 13.66
N MET A 53 -1.54 -2.42 14.44
CA MET A 53 -2.91 -2.36 13.92
C MET A 53 -3.15 -1.07 13.14
N ARG A 54 -2.72 0.06 13.68
CA ARG A 54 -2.79 1.36 13.01
C ARG A 54 -2.05 1.36 11.67
N VAL A 55 -0.82 0.85 11.62
CA VAL A 55 -0.03 0.77 10.37
C VAL A 55 -0.74 -0.11 9.33
N MET A 56 -1.29 -1.26 9.75
CA MET A 56 -2.05 -2.13 8.84
C MET A 56 -3.28 -1.44 8.27
N TRP A 57 -4.05 -0.74 9.10
CA TRP A 57 -5.24 0.00 8.67
C TRP A 57 -4.91 1.17 7.76
N TRP A 58 -3.83 1.90 8.02
CA TRP A 58 -3.35 2.95 7.12
C TRP A 58 -3.00 2.39 5.73
N LYS A 59 -2.28 1.26 5.69
CA LYS A 59 -1.95 0.59 4.43
C LYS A 59 -3.20 0.05 3.73
N PHE A 60 -4.16 -0.48 4.50
CA PHE A 60 -5.45 -0.95 3.98
C PHE A 60 -6.25 0.19 3.35
N MET A 61 -6.34 1.35 4.02
CA MET A 61 -6.97 2.57 3.50
C MET A 61 -6.41 2.97 2.15
N ILE A 62 -5.07 3.00 2.00
CA ILE A 62 -4.42 3.30 0.72
C ILE A 62 -4.82 2.28 -0.35
N ASN A 63 -4.71 0.99 -0.04
CA ASN A 63 -5.03 -0.07 -1.01
C ASN A 63 -6.50 0.01 -1.47
N VAL A 64 -7.44 0.21 -0.55
CA VAL A 64 -8.87 0.38 -0.88
C VAL A 64 -9.08 1.64 -1.70
N GLY A 65 -8.45 2.75 -1.31
CA GLY A 65 -8.56 4.04 -1.98
C GLY A 65 -8.15 4.00 -3.45
N ILE A 66 -7.03 3.36 -3.79
CA ILE A 66 -6.45 3.48 -5.14
C ILE A 66 -6.38 2.18 -5.94
N ASN A 67 -6.22 0.99 -5.33
CA ASN A 67 -5.97 -0.22 -6.12
C ASN A 67 -7.17 -0.62 -6.98
N GLN A 68 -8.38 -0.61 -6.39
CA GLN A 68 -9.59 -0.99 -7.12
C GLN A 68 -10.00 0.09 -8.13
N ALA A 69 -9.93 1.37 -7.72
CA ALA A 69 -10.21 2.50 -8.60
C ALA A 69 -9.29 2.50 -9.83
N SER A 70 -7.98 2.34 -9.63
CA SER A 70 -7.02 2.28 -10.75
C SER A 70 -7.24 1.07 -11.66
N ALA A 71 -7.56 -0.10 -11.10
CA ALA A 71 -7.82 -1.31 -11.87
C ALA A 71 -9.09 -1.19 -12.75
N VAL A 72 -10.18 -0.65 -12.21
CA VAL A 72 -11.43 -0.44 -12.97
C VAL A 72 -11.26 0.63 -14.04
N LEU A 73 -10.55 1.71 -13.74
CA LEU A 73 -10.33 2.81 -14.69
C LEU A 73 -9.22 2.51 -15.72
N GLY A 74 -8.43 1.45 -15.54
CA GLY A 74 -7.22 1.22 -16.35
C GLY A 74 -6.19 2.35 -16.20
N ALA A 75 -6.12 2.97 -15.02
CA ALA A 75 -5.51 4.27 -14.83
C ALA A 75 -4.22 4.22 -13.98
N PRO A 76 -3.08 4.72 -14.48
CA PRO A 76 -1.86 4.86 -13.69
C PRO A 76 -1.96 6.04 -12.70
N TYR A 77 -0.97 6.19 -11.81
CA TYR A 77 -0.97 7.25 -10.78
C TYR A 77 -1.16 8.66 -11.36
N GLY A 78 -0.65 8.91 -12.57
CA GLY A 78 -0.79 10.20 -13.27
C GLY A 78 -2.23 10.64 -13.50
N VAL A 79 -3.18 9.71 -13.61
CA VAL A 79 -4.61 10.06 -13.69
C VAL A 79 -5.09 10.60 -12.35
N PHE A 80 -4.70 9.98 -11.24
CA PHE A 80 -5.04 10.41 -9.88
C PHE A 80 -4.31 11.70 -9.46
N HIS A 81 -3.28 12.13 -10.18
CA HIS A 81 -2.67 13.46 -9.98
C HIS A 81 -3.52 14.61 -10.52
N HIS A 82 -4.25 14.38 -11.61
CA HIS A 82 -4.84 15.48 -12.40
C HIS A 82 -6.37 15.40 -12.56
N SER A 83 -6.96 14.21 -12.47
CA SER A 83 -8.40 14.03 -12.63
C SER A 83 -9.13 14.25 -11.31
N ALA A 84 -9.98 15.28 -11.27
CA ALA A 84 -10.83 15.57 -10.11
C ALA A 84 -11.77 14.39 -9.79
N ASP A 85 -12.30 13.71 -10.81
CA ASP A 85 -13.21 12.56 -10.62
C ASP A 85 -12.47 11.35 -10.05
N ALA A 86 -11.27 11.04 -10.55
CA ALA A 86 -10.46 9.95 -10.02
C ALA A 86 -10.03 10.21 -8.57
N GLN A 87 -9.66 11.46 -8.25
CA GLN A 87 -9.39 11.87 -6.87
C GLN A 87 -10.64 11.76 -5.99
N ALA A 88 -11.79 12.26 -6.45
CA ALA A 88 -13.03 12.20 -5.69
C ALA A 88 -13.44 10.76 -5.36
N LEU A 89 -13.28 9.83 -6.30
CA LEU A 89 -13.52 8.40 -6.07
C LEU A 89 -12.54 7.83 -5.02
N MET A 90 -11.24 8.07 -5.19
CA MET A 90 -10.21 7.61 -4.26
C MET A 90 -10.46 8.12 -2.84
N LEU A 91 -10.76 9.41 -2.69
CA LEU A 91 -11.01 10.05 -1.41
C LEU A 91 -12.27 9.50 -0.72
N GLN A 92 -13.35 9.24 -1.47
CA GLN A 92 -14.56 8.61 -0.93
C GLN A 92 -14.26 7.21 -0.36
N LEU A 93 -13.55 6.38 -1.12
CA LEU A 93 -13.16 5.04 -0.69
C LEU A 93 -12.26 5.05 0.56
N MET A 94 -11.32 6.00 0.65
CA MET A 94 -10.47 6.16 1.84
C MET A 94 -11.29 6.56 3.08
N ARG A 95 -12.27 7.45 2.91
CA ARG A 95 -13.16 7.89 4.00
C ARG A 95 -14.05 6.79 4.52
N GLU A 96 -14.50 5.87 3.67
CA GLU A 96 -15.21 4.67 4.13
C GLU A 96 -14.34 3.81 5.06
N VAL A 97 -13.05 3.67 4.75
CA VAL A 97 -12.12 2.94 5.62
C VAL A 97 -11.90 3.67 6.94
N ILE A 98 -11.79 5.00 6.94
CA ILE A 98 -11.69 5.81 8.17
C ILE A 98 -12.92 5.59 9.06
N ALA A 99 -14.12 5.64 8.48
CA ALA A 99 -15.36 5.42 9.22
C ALA A 99 -15.43 4.02 9.87
N LEU A 100 -14.89 2.99 9.19
CA LEU A 100 -14.80 1.63 9.75
C LEU A 100 -13.72 1.52 10.83
N ALA A 101 -12.57 2.16 10.63
CA ALA A 101 -11.45 2.18 11.58
C ALA A 101 -11.88 2.79 12.92
N GLU A 102 -12.67 3.85 12.90
CA GLU A 102 -13.25 4.48 14.09
C GLU A 102 -14.06 3.47 14.93
N LYS A 103 -14.88 2.64 14.28
CA LYS A 103 -15.69 1.60 14.98
C LYS A 103 -14.84 0.50 15.61
N LEU A 104 -13.59 0.36 15.18
CA LEU A 104 -12.63 -0.61 15.70
C LEU A 104 -11.58 0.04 16.60
N ALA A 105 -11.78 1.30 16.99
CA ALA A 105 -10.86 2.09 17.80
C ALA A 105 -9.43 2.17 17.22
N VAL A 106 -9.33 2.20 15.88
CA VAL A 106 -8.09 2.42 15.17
C VAL A 106 -8.00 3.88 14.74
N ASP A 107 -6.90 4.54 15.11
CA ASP A 107 -6.72 5.99 15.00
C ASP A 107 -6.45 6.50 13.57
N LEU A 108 -7.37 6.30 12.62
CA LEU A 108 -7.28 6.93 11.28
C LEU A 108 -8.12 8.20 11.20
N SER A 109 -7.64 9.19 10.44
CA SER A 109 -8.30 10.49 10.27
C SER A 109 -8.04 11.09 8.90
N GLU A 110 -8.67 12.23 8.57
CA GLU A 110 -8.40 12.97 7.32
C GLU A 110 -6.92 13.35 7.15
N LYS A 111 -6.16 13.49 8.25
CA LYS A 111 -4.71 13.74 8.17
C LYS A 111 -3.95 12.61 7.47
N ASP A 112 -4.45 11.37 7.56
CA ASP A 112 -3.88 10.22 6.88
C ASP A 112 -4.14 10.24 5.38
N ILE A 113 -5.25 10.86 4.97
CA ILE A 113 -5.52 11.15 3.56
C ILE A 113 -4.52 12.17 3.05
N ASP A 114 -4.31 13.26 3.80
CA ASP A 114 -3.33 14.29 3.43
C ASP A 114 -1.91 13.72 3.31
N GLU A 115 -1.51 12.85 4.25
CA GLU A 115 -0.24 12.12 4.18
C GLU A 115 -0.14 11.27 2.91
N TRP A 116 -1.20 10.52 2.59
CA TRP A 116 -1.23 9.71 1.37
C TRP A 116 -1.18 10.57 0.10
N LEU A 117 -1.91 11.68 0.04
CA LEU A 117 -1.89 12.59 -1.11
C LEU A 117 -0.47 13.16 -1.34
N ALA A 118 0.24 13.51 -0.26
CA ALA A 118 1.63 13.93 -0.34
C ALA A 118 2.53 12.82 -0.89
N VAL A 119 2.33 11.56 -0.46
CA VAL A 119 3.07 10.40 -1.01
C VAL A 119 2.74 10.19 -2.49
N LEU A 120 1.45 10.18 -2.85
CA LEU A 120 0.96 9.97 -4.21
C LEU A 120 1.57 10.99 -5.18
N ALA A 121 1.68 12.26 -4.77
CA ALA A 121 2.31 13.31 -5.57
C ALA A 121 3.80 13.06 -5.89
N THR A 122 4.47 12.17 -5.15
CA THR A 122 5.86 11.78 -5.42
C THR A 122 6.02 10.53 -6.28
N LEU A 123 4.93 9.82 -6.57
CA LEU A 123 4.95 8.62 -7.41
C LEU A 123 5.06 8.99 -8.88
N ALA A 124 5.79 8.19 -9.66
CA ALA A 124 5.90 8.40 -11.10
C ALA A 124 4.51 8.34 -11.77
N PRO A 125 4.15 9.30 -12.65
CA PRO A 125 2.84 9.32 -13.31
C PRO A 125 2.51 8.04 -14.09
N GLU A 126 3.52 7.37 -14.64
CA GLU A 126 3.41 6.10 -15.38
C GLU A 126 3.32 4.88 -14.45
N GLY A 127 3.61 5.07 -13.16
CA GLY A 127 3.55 4.03 -12.15
C GLY A 127 2.13 3.50 -11.98
N LYS A 128 2.03 2.20 -11.68
CA LYS A 128 0.75 1.49 -11.55
C LYS A 128 0.65 0.81 -10.19
N THR A 129 -0.57 0.70 -9.69
CA THR A 129 -0.85 -0.17 -8.53
C THR A 129 -0.64 -1.63 -8.91
N SER A 130 -0.38 -2.48 -7.91
CA SER A 130 -0.20 -3.92 -8.17
C SER A 130 -1.46 -4.56 -8.76
N MET A 131 -2.66 -4.14 -8.31
CA MET A 131 -3.92 -4.70 -8.81
C MET A 131 -4.17 -4.35 -10.28
N LEU A 132 -3.83 -3.12 -10.71
CA LEU A 132 -3.90 -2.76 -12.12
C LEU A 132 -2.95 -3.63 -12.96
N GLN A 133 -1.72 -3.84 -12.49
CA GLN A 133 -0.77 -4.74 -13.16
C GLN A 133 -1.31 -6.17 -13.25
N ASP A 134 -1.95 -6.68 -12.19
CA ASP A 134 -2.57 -8.01 -12.19
C ASP A 134 -3.71 -8.14 -13.21
N VAL A 135 -4.56 -7.11 -13.34
CA VAL A 135 -5.65 -7.07 -14.33
C VAL A 135 -5.10 -7.02 -15.75
N GLU A 136 -4.10 -6.18 -16.00
CA GLU A 136 -3.45 -6.09 -17.31
C GLU A 136 -2.79 -7.42 -17.70
N ALA A 137 -2.04 -8.05 -16.78
CA ALA A 137 -1.37 -9.33 -17.03
C ALA A 137 -2.35 -10.46 -17.39
N ARG A 138 -3.57 -10.45 -16.83
CA ARG A 138 -4.62 -11.42 -17.20
C ARG A 138 -5.28 -11.11 -18.53
N THR A 139 -5.27 -9.85 -18.94
CA THR A 139 -5.82 -9.40 -20.22
C THR A 139 -4.85 -9.71 -21.38
N PHE A 140 -3.53 -9.75 -21.10
CA PHE A 140 -2.46 -10.09 -22.05
C PHE A 140 -2.19 -11.60 -22.19
N LEU A 141 -3.21 -12.45 -22.33
CA LEU A 141 -3.05 -13.76 -22.96
C LEU A 141 -3.45 -13.71 -24.44
N PRO A 142 -2.57 -13.24 -25.36
CA PRO A 142 -2.78 -13.49 -26.78
C PRO A 142 -2.45 -14.96 -27.09
N GLY A 143 -3.44 -15.71 -27.56
CA GLY A 143 -3.21 -16.96 -28.29
C GLY A 143 -3.15 -18.26 -27.47
N ARG A 144 -4.32 -18.84 -27.18
CA ARG A 144 -4.53 -20.28 -27.41
C ARG A 144 -5.52 -20.42 -28.56
N ALA A 145 -4.97 -20.47 -29.77
CA ALA A 145 -5.59 -21.09 -30.94
C ALA A 145 -4.87 -22.42 -31.16
#